data_AF-A0A208ZZ51-F1
#
_entry.id   AF-A0A208ZZ51-F1
#
_cell.length_a   1.000
_cell.length_b   1.000
_cell.length_c   1.000
_cell.angle_alpha   90.00
_cell.angle_beta   90.00
_cell.angle_gamma   90.00
#
_symmetry.space_group_name_H-M   'P 1'
#
loop_
_entity.id
_entity.type
_entity.pdbx_description
1 polymer ?
#
loop_
_entity_poly.entity_id
_entity_poly.type
_entity_poly.pdbx_seq_one_letter_code
_entity_poly.pdbx_strand_id
1 'polypeptide(L)'
;MVPKRLREAREAAGISQEKLSQLIDIDGKNSRSRLSSYEVGRTEPPFSLVVKIARLLDYPEYYFYTVDDDMAKNMLEVHRNRVNPEENLQYYTLEENKKLRKQNEEARKLLKQLNECLKD
;
A
#
# COMPACT_ATOMS: atom_id res chain seq x y z
N MET A 1 -10.01 -6.16 -10.08
CA MET A 1 -9.68 -4.76 -9.72
C MET A 1 -10.82 -3.88 -10.22
N VAL A 2 -11.22 -2.84 -9.48
CA VAL A 2 -12.21 -1.85 -9.92
C VAL A 2 -11.49 -0.83 -10.83
N PRO A 3 -11.77 -0.77 -12.14
CA PRO A 3 -10.95 -0.02 -13.11
C PRO A 3 -10.86 1.49 -12.80
N LYS A 4 -11.97 2.12 -12.38
CA LYS A 4 -11.99 3.54 -12.02
C LYS A 4 -11.01 3.90 -10.90
N ARG A 5 -10.73 2.99 -9.97
CA ARG A 5 -9.82 3.23 -8.83
C ARG A 5 -8.38 3.44 -9.28
N LEU A 6 -7.93 2.69 -10.28
CA LEU A 6 -6.59 2.89 -10.85
C LEU A 6 -6.47 4.27 -11.50
N ARG A 7 -7.47 4.65 -12.29
CA ARG A 7 -7.52 5.95 -12.95
C ARG A 7 -7.55 7.10 -11.95
N GLU A 8 -8.43 7.03 -10.95
CA GLU A 8 -8.56 8.02 -9.87
C GLU A 8 -7.24 8.20 -9.12
N ALA A 9 -6.61 7.11 -8.67
CA ALA A 9 -5.35 7.17 -7.95
C ALA A 9 -4.22 7.76 -8.81
N ARG A 10 -4.15 7.38 -10.10
CA ARG A 10 -3.17 7.94 -11.05
C ARG A 10 -3.39 9.44 -11.28
N GLU A 11 -4.62 9.86 -11.50
CA GLU A 11 -4.98 11.25 -11.75
C GLU A 11 -4.73 12.12 -10.50
N ALA A 12 -5.04 11.60 -9.30
CA ALA A 12 -4.72 12.25 -8.04
C ALA A 12 -3.21 12.45 -7.82
N ALA A 13 -2.38 11.54 -8.35
CA ALA A 13 -0.92 11.68 -8.37
C ALA A 13 -0.39 12.62 -9.48
N GLY A 14 -1.27 13.13 -10.35
CA GLY A 14 -0.89 14.08 -11.42
C GLY A 14 -0.02 13.50 -12.52
N ILE A 15 0.01 12.16 -12.69
CA ILE A 15 0.87 11.50 -13.67
C ILE A 15 0.08 10.93 -14.86
N SER A 16 0.71 10.91 -16.04
CA SER A 16 0.14 10.31 -17.23
C SER A 16 0.14 8.78 -17.17
N GLN A 17 -0.68 8.13 -18.02
CA GLN A 17 -0.64 6.67 -18.16
C GLN A 17 0.76 6.16 -18.52
N GLU A 18 1.44 6.84 -19.44
CA GLU A 18 2.80 6.49 -19.84
C GLU A 18 3.79 6.62 -18.68
N LYS A 19 3.69 7.68 -17.89
CA LYS A 19 4.55 7.88 -16.72
C LYS A 19 4.32 6.80 -15.67
N LEU A 20 3.07 6.44 -15.38
CA LEU A 20 2.78 5.34 -14.45
C LEU A 20 3.34 4.02 -14.98
N SER A 21 3.12 3.68 -16.27
CA SER A 21 3.67 2.46 -16.87
C SER A 21 5.20 2.36 -16.78
N GLN A 22 5.91 3.48 -16.91
CA GLN A 22 7.37 3.55 -16.71
C GLN A 22 7.77 3.30 -15.26
N LEU A 23 7.02 3.83 -14.29
CA LEU A 23 7.37 3.71 -12.86
C LEU A 23 7.14 2.31 -12.28
N ILE A 24 6.24 1.53 -12.86
CA ILE A 24 5.94 0.15 -12.42
C ILE A 24 6.66 -0.91 -13.27
N ASP A 25 7.63 -0.50 -14.10
CA ASP A 25 8.43 -1.33 -15.00
C ASP A 25 7.56 -2.27 -15.85
N ILE A 26 6.50 -1.73 -16.49
CA ILE A 26 5.79 -2.50 -17.53
C ILE A 26 6.64 -2.44 -18.80
N ASP A 27 7.40 -3.52 -19.04
CA ASP A 27 8.20 -3.68 -20.24
C ASP A 27 7.37 -3.85 -21.51
N GLY A 28 7.92 -3.37 -22.63
CA GLY A 28 7.49 -3.69 -24.00
C GLY A 28 6.90 -2.53 -24.81
N LYS A 29 6.92 -2.70 -26.14
CA LYS A 29 6.11 -1.88 -27.06
C LYS A 29 4.65 -2.04 -26.63
N ASN A 30 3.98 -0.93 -26.31
CA ASN A 30 2.58 -0.84 -25.83
C ASN A 30 2.34 -0.80 -24.31
N SER A 31 3.33 -0.45 -23.49
CA SER A 31 3.16 -0.28 -22.02
C SER A 31 2.02 0.69 -21.63
N ARG A 32 1.83 1.79 -22.38
CA ARG A 32 0.67 2.69 -22.25
C ARG A 32 -0.66 1.99 -22.54
N SER A 33 -0.71 1.17 -23.59
CA SER A 33 -1.92 0.42 -23.98
C SER A 33 -2.34 -0.58 -22.90
N ARG A 34 -1.37 -1.25 -22.24
CA ARG A 34 -1.65 -2.16 -21.12
C ARG A 34 -2.25 -1.44 -19.92
N LEU A 35 -1.70 -0.28 -19.55
CA LEU A 35 -2.27 0.48 -18.44
C LEU A 35 -3.67 1.00 -18.78
N SER A 36 -3.87 1.48 -20.01
CA SER A 36 -5.19 1.86 -20.52
C SER A 36 -6.18 0.69 -20.44
N SER A 37 -5.78 -0.53 -20.83
CA SER A 37 -6.65 -1.71 -20.76
C SER A 37 -7.06 -2.07 -19.34
N TYR A 38 -6.20 -1.81 -18.34
CA TYR A 38 -6.54 -1.94 -16.93
C TYR A 38 -7.52 -0.84 -16.46
N GLU A 39 -7.30 0.42 -16.83
CA GLU A 39 -8.16 1.55 -16.44
C GLU A 39 -9.57 1.50 -17.03
N VAL A 40 -9.73 0.88 -18.20
CA VAL A 40 -11.06 0.64 -18.81
C VAL A 40 -11.65 -0.73 -18.46
N GLY A 41 -10.91 -1.57 -17.73
CA GLY A 41 -11.38 -2.89 -17.30
C GLY A 41 -11.41 -3.97 -18.39
N ARG A 42 -10.73 -3.76 -19.52
CA ARG A 42 -10.60 -4.78 -20.58
C ARG A 42 -9.72 -5.95 -20.14
N THR A 43 -8.74 -5.69 -19.29
CA THR A 43 -7.83 -6.70 -18.74
C THR A 43 -7.71 -6.47 -17.25
N GLU A 44 -7.57 -7.56 -16.48
CA GLU A 44 -7.27 -7.45 -15.05
C GLU A 44 -5.76 -7.50 -14.83
N PRO A 45 -5.17 -6.53 -14.10
CA PRO A 45 -3.77 -6.64 -13.71
C PRO A 45 -3.58 -7.76 -12.68
N PRO A 46 -2.43 -8.46 -12.69
CA PRO A 46 -2.12 -9.40 -11.62
C PRO A 46 -2.04 -8.65 -10.29
N PHE A 47 -2.45 -9.29 -9.19
CA PHE A 47 -2.46 -8.64 -7.86
C PHE A 47 -1.09 -8.10 -7.46
N SER A 48 0.00 -8.78 -7.82
CA SER A 48 1.37 -8.32 -7.58
C SER A 48 1.67 -6.96 -8.22
N LEU A 49 1.08 -6.65 -9.37
CA LEU A 49 1.18 -5.34 -9.99
C LEU A 49 0.36 -4.29 -9.24
N VAL A 50 -0.83 -4.65 -8.76
CA VAL A 50 -1.66 -3.76 -7.92
C VAL A 50 -0.93 -3.39 -6.63
N VAL A 51 -0.25 -4.33 -5.98
CA VAL A 51 0.60 -4.07 -4.80
C VAL A 51 1.70 -3.06 -5.13
N LYS A 52 2.37 -3.20 -6.29
CA LYS A 52 3.39 -2.24 -6.73
C LYS A 52 2.81 -0.84 -6.96
N ILE A 53 1.66 -0.76 -7.64
CA ILE A 53 0.96 0.49 -7.91
C ILE A 53 0.52 1.16 -6.61
N ALA A 54 -0.09 0.40 -5.70
CA ALA A 54 -0.56 0.87 -4.40
C ALA A 54 0.57 1.52 -3.60
N ARG A 55 1.71 0.83 -3.49
CA ARG A 55 2.91 1.36 -2.84
C ARG A 55 3.45 2.60 -3.52
N LEU A 56 3.52 2.60 -4.85
CA LEU A 56 4.03 3.73 -5.64
C LEU A 56 3.18 5.00 -5.44
N LEU A 57 1.86 4.85 -5.36
CA LEU A 57 0.92 5.97 -5.28
C LEU A 57 0.57 6.37 -3.84
N ASP A 58 1.08 5.65 -2.83
CA ASP A 58 0.68 5.77 -1.41
C ASP A 58 -0.84 5.57 -1.21
N TYR A 59 -1.34 4.48 -1.79
CA TYR A 59 -2.70 3.98 -1.60
C TYR A 59 -2.65 2.59 -0.95
N PRO A 60 -3.65 2.22 -0.14
CA PRO A 60 -3.80 0.83 0.27
C PRO A 60 -4.28 -0.05 -0.89
N GLU A 61 -3.82 -1.29 -0.96
CA GLU A 61 -4.17 -2.23 -2.03
C GLU A 61 -5.68 -2.48 -2.12
N TYR A 62 -6.37 -2.52 -0.97
CA TYR A 62 -7.82 -2.72 -0.91
C TYR A 62 -8.62 -1.60 -1.58
N TYR A 63 -8.06 -0.38 -1.72
CA TYR A 63 -8.71 0.72 -2.45
C TYR A 63 -9.06 0.29 -3.88
N PHE A 64 -8.13 -0.40 -4.54
CA PHE A 64 -8.27 -0.86 -5.93
C PHE A 64 -9.31 -1.97 -6.12
N TYR A 65 -9.83 -2.54 -5.03
CA TYR A 65 -10.85 -3.59 -5.04
C TYR A 65 -12.17 -3.16 -4.37
N THR A 66 -12.26 -1.92 -3.86
CA THR A 66 -13.45 -1.43 -3.18
C THR A 66 -14.41 -0.79 -4.18
N VAL A 67 -15.57 -1.43 -4.39
CA VAL A 67 -16.59 -1.01 -5.36
C VAL A 67 -17.33 0.24 -4.90
N ASP A 68 -17.72 0.26 -3.63
CA ASP A 68 -18.43 1.37 -2.99
C ASP A 68 -17.53 2.62 -2.91
N ASP A 69 -18.04 3.76 -3.37
CA ASP A 69 -17.29 5.01 -3.48
C ASP A 69 -17.00 5.64 -2.12
N ASP A 70 -18.00 5.66 -1.24
CA ASP A 70 -17.88 6.24 0.09
C ASP A 70 -16.91 5.41 0.93
N MET A 71 -17.02 4.09 0.87
CA MET A 71 -16.09 3.18 1.55
C MET A 71 -14.66 3.34 1.03
N ALA A 72 -14.46 3.40 -0.29
CA ALA A 72 -13.11 3.56 -0.86
C ALA A 72 -12.46 4.88 -0.39
N LYS A 73 -13.24 5.97 -0.35
CA LYS A 73 -12.80 7.27 0.15
C LYS A 73 -12.49 7.23 1.64
N ASN A 74 -13.40 6.72 2.45
CA ASN A 74 -13.24 6.64 3.92
C ASN A 74 -12.03 5.79 4.30
N MET A 75 -11.83 4.63 3.66
CA MET A 75 -10.67 3.77 3.94
C MET A 75 -9.35 4.43 3.51
N LEU A 76 -9.34 5.18 2.40
CA LEU A 76 -8.17 5.94 1.97
C LEU A 76 -7.82 7.07 2.96
N GLU A 77 -8.83 7.77 3.46
CA GLU A 77 -8.67 8.81 4.48
C GLU A 77 -8.06 8.24 5.77
N VAL A 78 -8.64 7.14 6.27
CA VAL A 78 -8.07 6.40 7.42
C VAL A 78 -6.63 5.96 7.16
N HIS A 79 -6.33 5.47 5.95
CA HIS A 79 -4.98 5.05 5.59
C HIS A 79 -3.96 6.20 5.64
N ARG A 80 -4.33 7.39 5.14
CA ARG A 80 -3.48 8.58 5.11
C ARG A 80 -3.31 9.18 6.51
N ASN A 81 -4.37 9.16 7.30
CA ASN A 81 -4.40 9.78 8.62
C ASN A 81 -3.96 8.84 9.74
N ARG A 82 -3.47 7.63 9.41
CA ARG A 82 -3.04 6.61 10.39
C ARG A 82 -2.02 7.09 11.42
N VAL A 83 -1.24 8.13 11.12
CA VAL A 83 -0.24 8.73 12.02
C VAL A 83 -0.63 10.13 12.52
N ASN A 84 -1.85 10.60 12.24
CA ASN A 84 -2.34 11.88 12.72
C ASN A 84 -3.08 11.68 14.07
N PRO A 85 -2.59 12.21 15.19
CA PRO A 85 -3.26 12.08 16.50
C PRO A 85 -4.63 12.77 16.57
N GLU A 86 -4.89 13.78 15.74
CA GLU A 86 -6.16 14.51 15.75
C GLU A 86 -7.27 13.76 14.99
N GLU A 87 -6.90 13.01 13.95
CA GLU A 87 -7.85 12.35 13.05
C GLU A 87 -7.90 10.82 13.26
N ASN A 88 -6.85 10.22 13.82
CA ASN A 88 -6.84 8.81 14.19
C ASN A 88 -7.06 8.65 15.69
N LEU A 89 -8.29 8.35 16.09
CA LEU A 89 -8.67 8.07 17.47
C LEU A 89 -7.81 6.99 18.14
N GLN A 90 -7.27 6.04 17.35
CA GLN A 90 -6.45 4.93 17.85
C GLN A 90 -4.95 5.26 17.87
N TYR A 91 -4.54 6.48 17.51
CA TYR A 91 -3.14 6.86 17.34
C TYR A 91 -2.27 6.48 18.55
N TYR A 92 -2.64 6.93 19.76
CA TYR A 92 -1.84 6.67 20.96
C TYR A 92 -1.71 5.17 21.26
N THR A 93 -2.80 4.42 21.11
CA THR A 93 -2.79 2.96 21.28
C THR A 93 -1.88 2.29 20.24
N LEU A 94 -1.91 2.73 18.98
CA LEU A 94 -1.06 2.16 17.93
C LEU A 94 0.41 2.48 18.17
N GLU A 95 0.75 3.70 18.59
CA GLU A 95 2.12 4.11 18.89
C GLU A 95 2.69 3.35 20.10
N GLU A 96 1.89 3.19 21.16
CA GLU A 96 2.27 2.38 22.31
C GLU A 96 2.50 0.91 21.91
N ASN A 97 1.59 0.33 21.12
CA ASN A 97 1.74 -1.03 20.61
C ASN A 97 3.01 -1.20 19.75
N LYS A 98 3.35 -0.23 18.91
CA LYS A 98 4.60 -0.25 18.13
C LYS A 98 5.82 -0.26 19.05
N LYS A 99 5.84 0.58 20.08
CA LYS A 99 6.93 0.63 21.06
C LYS A 99 7.09 -0.71 21.79
N LEU A 100 5.98 -1.29 22.27
CA LEU A 100 5.98 -2.59 22.94
C LEU A 100 6.44 -3.72 22.02
N ARG A 101 6.05 -3.69 20.73
CA ARG A 101 6.53 -4.68 19.74
C ARG A 101 8.05 -4.60 19.56
N LYS A 102 8.61 -3.39 19.42
CA LYS A 102 10.06 -3.20 19.31
C LYS A 102 10.80 -3.72 20.55
N GLN A 103 10.30 -3.40 21.75
CA GLN A 103 10.87 -3.91 23.00
C GLN A 103 10.80 -5.44 23.09
N ASN A 104 9.69 -6.05 22.66
CA ASN A 104 9.55 -7.51 22.60
C ASN A 104 10.53 -8.15 21.62
N GLU A 105 10.78 -7.54 20.46
CA GLU A 105 11.77 -8.02 19.48
C GLU A 105 13.20 -7.94 20.04
N GLU A 106 13.55 -6.83 20.70
CA GLU A 106 14.84 -6.66 21.37
C GLU A 106 15.04 -7.68 22.49
N ALA A 107 14.04 -7.88 23.34
CA ALA A 107 14.07 -8.89 24.40
C ALA A 107 14.26 -10.31 23.84
N ARG A 108 13.55 -10.66 22.76
CA ARG A 108 13.72 -11.96 22.07
C ARG A 108 15.13 -12.14 21.52
N LYS A 109 15.74 -11.08 20.97
CA LYS A 109 17.11 -11.12 20.45
C LYS A 109 18.13 -11.34 21.57
N LEU A 110 17.99 -10.63 22.70
CA LEU A 110 18.86 -10.79 23.87
C LEU A 110 18.75 -12.20 24.48
N LEU A 111 17.54 -12.74 24.61
CA LEU A 111 17.34 -14.12 25.08
C LEU A 111 18.00 -15.15 24.15
N LYS A 112 17.94 -14.92 22.83
CA LYS A 112 18.63 -15.78 21.87
C LYS A 112 20.16 -15.75 22.09
N GLN A 113 20.74 -14.56 22.24
CA GLN A 113 22.17 -14.38 22.50
C GLN A 113 22.59 -15.03 23.81
N LEU A 114 21.82 -14.83 24.88
CA LEU A 114 22.09 -15.44 26.18
C LEU A 114 22.08 -16.98 26.09
N ASN A 115 21.08 -17.56 25.41
CA ASN A 115 21.01 -19.00 25.19
C ASN A 115 22.15 -19.54 24.32
N GLU A 116 22.72 -18.73 23.42
CA GLU A 116 23.92 -19.09 22.66
C GLU A 116 25.15 -19.10 23.57
N CYS A 117 25.32 -18.09 24.44
CA CYS A 117 26.42 -18.02 25.41
C CYS A 117 26.38 -19.10 26.50
N LEU A 118 25.19 -19.61 26.85
CA LEU A 118 25.01 -20.65 27.89
C LEU A 118 25.13 -22.09 27.36
N LYS A 119 25.34 -22.27 26.05
CA LYS A 119 25.52 -23.58 25.41
C LYS A 119 26.99 -24.01 25.30
N ASP A 120 27.92 -23.14 25.67
CA ASP A 120 29.34 -23.42 25.89
C ASP A 120 29.61 -23.70 27.38
#